data_AF-A0A957CE86-F1
#
_entry.id   AF-A0A957CE86-F1
#
_cell.length_a   1.000
_cell.length_b   1.000
_cell.length_c   1.000
_cell.angle_alpha   90.00
_cell.angle_beta   90.00
_cell.angle_gamma   90.00
#
_symmetry.space_group_name_H-M   'P 1'
#
loop_
_entity.id
_entity.type
_entity.pdbx_description
1 polymer ?
#
loop_
_entity_poly.entity_id
_entity_poly.type
_entity_poly.pdbx_seq_one_letter_code
_entity_poly.pdbx_strand_id
1 'polypeptide(L)'
;MLTNDLMAKIRRIELRTRRLANDNFAGEYHSVFKGRGMEFDEVRPYQPGDEVRTIDWNVTARMNEPYVKRFVESRELTVMLVVDASGSNDYGTTERFKREIAAELA
;
A
#
# COMPACT_ATOMS: atom_id res chain seq x y z
N MET A 1 -18.75 -26.39 -25.50
CA MET A 1 -19.17 -25.01 -25.18
C MET A 1 -18.88 -24.77 -23.72
N LEU A 2 -18.10 -23.74 -23.38
CA LEU A 2 -17.90 -23.35 -21.97
C LEU A 2 -19.27 -22.93 -21.41
N THR A 3 -19.65 -23.43 -20.23
CA THR A 3 -20.93 -23.12 -19.59
C THR A 3 -21.02 -21.61 -19.29
N ASN A 4 -22.22 -21.03 -19.36
CA ASN A 4 -22.44 -19.61 -19.07
C ASN A 4 -21.92 -19.21 -17.68
N ASP A 5 -22.00 -20.12 -16.70
CA ASP A 5 -21.45 -19.92 -15.35
C ASP A 5 -19.93 -19.78 -15.34
N LEU A 6 -19.22 -20.54 -16.17
CA LEU A 6 -17.77 -20.46 -16.25
C LEU A 6 -17.32 -19.13 -16.88
N MET A 7 -18.04 -18.67 -17.91
CA MET A 7 -17.82 -17.34 -18.51
C MET A 7 -18.08 -16.20 -17.52
N ALA A 8 -19.13 -16.31 -16.69
CA ALA A 8 -19.42 -15.34 -15.64
C ALA A 8 -18.36 -15.31 -14.54
N LYS A 9 -17.81 -16.47 -14.14
CA LYS A 9 -16.68 -16.58 -13.21
C LYS A 9 -15.42 -15.90 -13.77
N ILE A 10 -15.05 -16.20 -15.02
CA ILE A 10 -13.85 -15.62 -15.67
C ILE A 10 -13.93 -14.08 -15.71
N ARG A 11 -15.08 -13.51 -16.12
CA ARG A 11 -15.27 -12.05 -16.14
C ARG A 11 -15.16 -11.40 -14.76
N ARG A 12 -15.59 -12.09 -13.71
CA ARG A 12 -15.49 -11.59 -12.33
C ARG A 12 -14.04 -11.54 -11.85
N ILE A 13 -13.23 -12.54 -12.23
CA ILE A 13 -11.80 -12.59 -11.94
C ILE A 13 -11.10 -11.43 -12.67
N GLU A 14 -11.33 -11.30 -13.98
CA GLU A 14 -10.74 -10.25 -14.82
C GLU A 14 -11.00 -8.84 -14.27
N LEU A 15 -12.24 -8.55 -13.84
CA LEU A 15 -12.60 -7.25 -13.25
C LEU A 15 -11.88 -6.97 -11.92
N ARG A 16 -11.68 -7.98 -11.07
CA ARG A 16 -10.98 -7.83 -9.79
C ARG A 16 -9.48 -7.63 -10.01
N THR A 17 -8.87 -8.45 -10.86
CA THR A 17 -7.43 -8.37 -11.17
C THR A 17 -7.09 -7.04 -11.84
N ARG A 18 -7.94 -6.54 -12.76
CA ARG A 18 -7.74 -5.23 -13.39
C ARG A 18 -7.83 -4.06 -12.40
N ARG A 19 -8.71 -4.15 -11.40
CA ARG A 19 -8.82 -3.13 -10.34
C ARG A 19 -7.57 -3.13 -9.44
N LEU A 20 -7.12 -4.30 -9.00
CA LEU A 20 -5.90 -4.44 -8.18
C LEU A 20 -4.63 -4.01 -8.93
N ALA A 21 -4.52 -4.34 -10.22
CA ALA A 21 -3.40 -3.92 -11.06
C ALA A 21 -3.40 -2.40 -11.29
N ASN A 22 -4.57 -1.77 -11.47
CA ASN A 22 -4.67 -0.32 -11.59
C ASN A 22 -4.35 0.39 -10.26
N ASP A 23 -4.69 -0.19 -9.12
CA ASP A 23 -4.35 0.36 -7.80
C ASP A 23 -2.82 0.35 -7.56
N ASN A 24 -2.08 -0.62 -8.11
CA ASN A 24 -0.61 -0.66 -8.08
C ASN A 24 0.09 0.44 -8.89
N PHE A 25 -0.60 1.10 -9.84
CA PHE A 25 -0.06 2.23 -10.62
C PHE A 25 -0.57 3.59 -10.14
N ALA A 26 -1.47 3.63 -9.16
CA ALA A 26 -1.90 4.87 -8.52
C ALA A 26 -0.91 5.25 -7.42
N GLY A 27 0.29 5.68 -7.82
CA GLY A 27 1.35 6.24 -6.97
C GLY A 27 1.00 7.56 -6.29
N GLU A 28 -0.27 7.79 -5.96
CA GLU A 28 -0.75 9.03 -5.35
C GLU A 28 -1.70 8.74 -4.17
N TYR A 29 -1.25 7.93 -3.21
CA TYR A 29 -1.68 8.20 -1.84
C TYR A 29 -0.71 9.22 -1.26
N HIS A 30 -0.97 10.50 -1.52
CA HIS A 30 -0.50 11.56 -0.66
C HIS A 30 -1.07 11.26 0.73
N SER A 31 -0.24 10.67 1.59
CA SER A 31 -0.61 10.45 2.98
C SER A 31 -1.02 11.79 3.58
N VAL A 32 -2.31 11.90 3.95
CA VAL A 32 -2.81 12.99 4.79
C VAL A 32 -2.20 12.91 6.21
N PHE A 33 -1.45 11.83 6.50
CA PHE A 33 -0.71 11.59 7.72
C PHE A 33 0.77 11.98 7.55
N LYS A 34 1.15 13.09 8.18
CA LYS A 34 2.54 13.46 8.42
C LYS A 34 3.04 12.71 9.66
N GLY A 35 3.32 11.41 9.51
CA GLY A 35 3.94 10.58 10.55
C GLY A 35 5.45 10.83 10.69
N ARG A 36 6.04 10.38 11.81
CA ARG A 36 7.50 10.35 12.01
C ARG A 36 8.15 9.32 11.08
N GLY A 37 8.33 9.68 9.81
CA GLY A 37 9.08 8.88 8.86
C GLY A 37 10.56 8.76 9.21
N MET A 38 11.23 7.75 8.67
CA MET A 38 12.69 7.58 8.80
C MET A 38 13.48 8.43 7.79
N GLU A 39 12.84 8.89 6.71
CA GLU A 39 13.50 9.68 5.66
C GLU A 39 13.37 11.17 5.93
N PHE A 40 14.51 11.85 5.91
CA PHE A 40 14.58 13.30 5.96
C PHE A 40 14.08 13.89 4.65
N ASP A 41 13.20 14.88 4.74
CA ASP A 41 12.62 15.54 3.58
C ASP A 41 13.18 16.95 3.41
N GLU A 42 12.92 17.83 4.39
CA GLU A 42 13.39 19.22 4.33
C GLU A 42 13.54 19.86 5.72
N VAL A 43 14.34 20.91 5.79
CA VAL A 43 14.35 21.88 6.90
C VAL A 43 13.65 23.15 6.43
N ARG A 44 12.57 23.54 7.11
CA ARG A 44 11.79 24.73 6.74
C ARG A 44 11.56 25.66 7.94
N PRO A 45 11.29 26.96 7.72
CA PRO A 45 10.90 27.88 8.79
C PRO A 45 9.66 27.34 9.52
N TYR A 46 9.68 27.45 10.85
CA TYR A 46 8.56 27.07 11.71
C TYR A 46 7.31 27.88 11.36
N GLN A 47 6.17 27.20 11.30
CA GLN A 47 4.86 27.83 11.18
C GLN A 47 3.98 27.48 12.40
N PRO A 48 3.09 28.39 12.83
CA PRO A 48 2.13 28.09 13.88
C PRO A 48 1.33 26.83 13.56
N GLY A 49 1.42 25.83 14.44
CA GLY A 49 0.82 24.50 14.25
C GLY A 49 1.83 23.38 14.06
N ASP A 50 3.10 23.69 13.81
CA ASP A 50 4.17 22.70 13.77
C ASP A 50 4.49 22.15 15.17
N GLU A 51 4.91 20.88 15.24
CA GLU A 51 5.31 20.25 16.50
C GLU A 51 6.65 20.83 16.98
N VAL A 52 6.65 21.52 18.12
CA VAL A 52 7.85 22.18 18.71
C VAL A 52 9.02 21.21 18.94
N ARG A 53 8.76 19.92 19.15
CA ARG A 53 9.81 18.89 19.31
C ARG A 53 10.61 18.62 18.03
N THR A 54 10.10 19.04 16.88
CA THR A 54 10.76 18.87 15.59
C THR A 54 11.72 20.02 15.24
N ILE A 55 11.86 21.01 16.13
CA ILE A 55 12.76 22.15 15.92
C ILE A 55 14.21 21.67 15.82
N ASP A 56 14.89 22.09 14.75
CA ASP A 56 16.33 21.96 14.63
C ASP A 56 17.00 23.17 15.28
N TRP A 57 17.53 22.97 16.50
CA TRP A 57 18.23 24.01 17.24
C TRP A 57 19.54 24.46 16.59
N ASN A 58 20.22 23.60 15.82
CA ASN A 58 21.47 23.97 15.14
C ASN A 58 21.21 24.91 13.97
N VAL A 59 20.19 24.60 13.15
CA VAL A 59 19.79 25.48 12.04
C VAL A 59 19.18 26.77 12.59
N THR A 60 18.32 26.66 13.62
CA THR A 60 17.73 27.81 14.30
C THR A 60 18.81 28.77 14.83
N ALA A 61 19.87 28.25 15.46
CA ALA A 61 20.97 29.08 15.96
C ALA A 61 21.77 29.78 14.85
N ARG A 62 21.83 29.22 13.64
CA ARG A 62 22.55 29.80 12.49
C ARG A 62 21.70 30.84 11.74
N MET A 63 20.40 30.59 11.62
CA MET A 63 19.48 31.46 10.88
C MET A 63 18.85 32.56 11.75
N ASN A 64 18.98 32.44 13.08
CA ASN A 64 18.38 33.33 14.07
C ASN A 64 16.85 33.38 14.00
N GLU A 65 16.23 32.35 13.40
CA GLU A 65 14.80 32.14 13.27
C GLU A 65 14.48 30.65 13.50
N PRO A 66 13.30 30.26 14.03
CA PRO A 66 13.01 28.86 14.31
C PRO A 66 12.79 28.04 13.04
N TYR A 67 13.46 26.88 12.94
CA TYR A 67 13.33 25.92 11.84
C TYR A 67 12.91 24.55 12.34
N VAL A 68 12.08 23.84 11.57
CA VAL A 68 11.61 22.48 11.87
C VAL A 68 12.11 21.48 10.84
N LYS A 69 12.43 20.26 11.30
CA LYS A 69 12.71 19.11 10.42
C LYS A 69 11.42 18.44 10.01
N ARG A 70 11.18 18.32 8.71
CA ARG A 70 10.13 17.48 8.17
C ARG A 70 10.73 16.13 7.78
N PHE A 71 10.07 15.07 8.22
CA PHE A 71 10.37 13.70 7.82
C PHE A 71 9.20 13.21 6.97
N VAL A 72 9.51 12.51 5.88
CA VAL A 72 8.51 11.84 5.06
C VAL A 72 8.52 10.37 5.44
N GLU A 73 7.32 9.84 5.67
CA GLU A 73 7.12 8.42 5.91
C GLU A 73 7.19 7.69 4.57
N SER A 74 8.29 6.99 4.30
CA SER A 74 8.34 6.02 3.22
C SER A 74 7.56 4.77 3.65
N ARG A 75 6.48 4.46 2.92
CA ARG A 75 5.74 3.19 3.05
C ARG A 75 5.80 2.43 1.75
N GLU A 76 6.84 1.65 1.57
CA GLU A 76 6.86 0.58 0.57
C GLU A 76 6.62 -0.75 1.29
N LEU A 77 5.39 -1.27 1.21
CA LEU A 77 5.07 -2.61 1.67
C LEU A 77 4.95 -3.53 0.45
N THR A 78 6.01 -4.28 0.17
CA THR A 78 5.96 -5.34 -0.86
C THR A 78 5.39 -6.61 -0.26
N VAL A 79 4.17 -6.97 -0.65
CA VAL A 79 3.53 -8.24 -0.27
C VAL A 79 3.70 -9.25 -1.40
N MET A 80 4.36 -10.36 -1.13
CA MET A 80 4.47 -11.49 -2.06
C MET A 80 3.54 -12.62 -1.61
N LEU A 81 2.53 -12.90 -2.44
CA LEU A 81 1.57 -13.96 -2.16
C LEU A 81 1.99 -15.21 -2.94
N VAL A 82 2.30 -16.29 -2.22
CA VAL A 82 2.70 -17.58 -2.81
C VAL A 82 1.60 -18.59 -2.54
N VAL A 83 1.05 -19.15 -3.60
CA VAL A 83 -0.07 -20.10 -3.54
C VAL A 83 0.41 -21.47 -3.95
N ASP A 84 0.16 -22.47 -3.11
CA ASP A 84 0.39 -23.87 -3.48
C ASP A 84 -0.68 -24.35 -4.47
N ALA A 85 -0.24 -24.79 -5.66
CA ALA A 85 -1.11 -25.33 -6.71
C ALA A 85 -1.09 -26.87 -6.77
N SER A 86 -0.53 -27.54 -5.76
CA SER A 86 -0.49 -29.00 -5.68
C SER A 86 -1.89 -29.62 -5.53
N GLY A 87 -2.00 -30.92 -5.89
CA GLY A 87 -3.23 -31.70 -5.74
C GLY A 87 -3.70 -31.89 -4.29
N SER A 88 -2.88 -31.49 -3.30
CA SER A 88 -3.30 -31.45 -1.90
C SER A 88 -4.46 -30.50 -1.66
N ASN A 89 -4.72 -29.56 -2.59
CA ASN A 89 -5.81 -28.60 -2.55
C ASN A 89 -7.12 -29.08 -3.20
N ASP A 90 -7.22 -30.36 -3.57
CA ASP A 90 -8.43 -31.00 -4.12
C ASP A 90 -9.45 -31.37 -3.02
N TYR A 91 -9.64 -30.43 -2.08
CA TYR A 91 -10.69 -30.46 -1.07
C TYR A 91 -11.27 -29.06 -0.89
N GLY A 92 -12.46 -28.96 -0.33
CA GLY A 92 -13.20 -27.70 -0.31
C GLY A 92 -14.42 -27.73 0.57
N THR A 93 -15.10 -26.59 0.60
CA THR A 93 -16.47 -26.53 1.12
C THR A 93 -17.42 -27.12 0.09
N THR A 94 -18.67 -27.38 0.47
CA THR A 94 -19.72 -27.94 -0.40
C THR A 94 -19.89 -27.19 -1.72
N GLU A 95 -19.51 -25.90 -1.76
CA GLU A 95 -19.70 -25.03 -2.92
C GLU A 95 -18.42 -24.75 -3.71
N ARG A 96 -17.23 -24.86 -3.11
CA ARG A 96 -15.96 -24.42 -3.73
C ARG A 96 -14.76 -25.21 -3.25
N PHE A 97 -13.92 -25.61 -4.20
CA PHE A 97 -12.58 -26.16 -3.92
C PHE A 97 -11.61 -25.05 -3.49
N LYS A 98 -10.68 -25.39 -2.59
CA LYS A 98 -9.62 -24.45 -2.19
C LYS A 98 -8.75 -24.04 -3.38
N ARG A 99 -8.50 -24.96 -4.33
CA ARG A 99 -7.76 -24.65 -5.57
C ARG A 99 -8.43 -23.58 -6.43
N GLU A 100 -9.77 -23.54 -6.48
CA GLU A 100 -10.50 -22.49 -7.21
C GLU A 100 -10.30 -21.12 -6.54
N ILE A 101 -10.34 -21.06 -5.20
CA ILE A 101 -10.13 -19.82 -4.46
C ILE A 101 -8.67 -19.35 -4.56
N ALA A 102 -7.73 -20.28 -4.48
CA ALA A 102 -6.31 -20.05 -4.70
C ALA A 102 -6.03 -19.42 -6.08
N ALA A 103 -6.67 -19.95 -7.14
CA ALA A 103 -6.56 -19.41 -8.49
C ALA A 103 -7.29 -18.06 -8.70
N GLU A 104 -8.27 -17.72 -7.85
CA GLU A 104 -8.93 -16.40 -7.85
C GLU A 104 -8.10 -15.32 -7.12
N LEU A 105 -7.16 -15.72 -6.25
CA LEU A 105 -6.34 -14.82 -5.41
C LEU A 105 -4.95 -14.52 -5.99
N ALA A 106 -4.43 -15.40 -6.86
CA ALA A 106 -3.19 -15.22 -7.61
C ALA A 106 -3.43 -14.42 -8.90
#